data_AF-A0A2K8ZA45-F1
#
_entry.id   AF-A0A2K8ZA45-F1
#
_cell.length_a   1.000
_cell.length_b   1.000
_cell.length_c   1.000
_cell.angle_alpha   90.00
_cell.angle_beta   90.00
_cell.angle_gamma   90.00
#
_symmetry.space_group_name_H-M   'P 1'
#
loop_
_entity.id
_entity.type
_entity.pdbx_description
1 polymer ?
#
loop_
_entity_poly.entity_id
_entity_poly.type
_entity_poly.pdbx_seq_one_letter_code
_entity_poly.pdbx_strand_id
1 'polypeptide(L)'
;MTLNERIRIHVGTTSLNPTLVKRFLQTAPHYRQWGLSHQVSQRSLDHLNATDLFEFYLRQYLIGRLKTLQAVLRETRAFVDQDANAAHFLIRYSLQGTRQQLLMLEWYELLPRLEAARERLVGLAPELIDQLRPSFIPFLAESYEPE
;
A
#
# COMPACT_ATOMS: atom_id res chain seq x y z
N MET A 1 18.19 17.39 -3.30
CA MET A 1 18.07 16.91 -1.90
C MET A 1 17.93 15.39 -1.89
N THR A 2 18.94 14.71 -1.34
CA THR A 2 19.09 13.25 -1.31
C THR A 2 18.09 12.58 -0.35
N LEU A 3 17.89 11.26 -0.47
CA LEU A 3 17.04 10.50 0.45
C LEU A 3 17.53 10.60 1.91
N ASN A 4 18.84 10.53 2.12
CA ASN A 4 19.44 10.63 3.47
C ASN A 4 19.20 12.01 4.10
N GLU A 5 19.32 13.09 3.33
CA GLU A 5 19.01 14.45 3.80
C GLU A 5 17.54 14.59 4.19
N ARG A 6 16.63 14.01 3.40
CA ARG A 6 15.19 14.00 3.68
C ARG A 6 14.87 13.27 4.98
N ILE A 7 15.45 12.09 5.18
CA ILE A 7 15.26 11.30 6.40
C ILE A 7 15.77 12.09 7.60
N ARG A 8 16.97 12.67 7.53
CA ARG A 8 17.54 13.46 8.64
C ARG A 8 16.64 14.63 9.05
N ILE A 9 16.06 15.35 8.09
CA ILE A 9 15.20 16.52 8.36
C ILE A 9 13.86 16.13 8.97
N HIS A 10 13.24 15.03 8.51
CA HIS A 10 11.87 14.67 8.91
C HIS A 10 11.79 13.65 10.05
N VAL A 11 12.83 12.83 10.20
CA VAL A 11 12.92 11.77 11.23
C VAL A 11 13.80 12.22 12.41
N GLY A 12 14.66 13.23 12.22
CA GLY A 12 15.57 13.70 13.27
C GLY A 12 14.89 14.20 14.55
N THR A 13 13.57 14.43 14.52
CA THR A 13 12.77 14.86 15.67
C THR A 13 11.72 13.83 16.11
N THR A 14 11.73 12.61 15.55
CA THR A 14 10.79 11.52 15.91
C THR A 14 11.50 10.38 16.63
N SER A 15 10.74 9.41 17.12
CA SER A 15 11.27 8.19 17.75
C SER A 15 11.81 7.17 16.73
N LEU A 16 11.56 7.39 15.44
CA LEU A 16 11.86 6.43 14.38
C LEU A 16 13.37 6.38 14.10
N ASN A 17 13.91 5.17 13.94
CA ASN A 17 15.31 4.98 13.57
C ASN A 17 15.55 5.34 12.09
N PRO A 18 16.44 6.31 11.75
CA PRO A 18 16.70 6.75 10.37
C PRO A 18 17.13 5.62 9.41
N THR A 19 17.88 4.64 9.90
CA THR A 19 18.33 3.49 9.10
C THR A 19 17.16 2.57 8.74
N LEU A 20 16.26 2.33 9.70
CA LEU A 20 15.06 1.55 9.48
C LEU A 20 14.07 2.29 8.56
N VAL A 21 13.92 3.62 8.71
CA VAL A 21 13.12 4.44 7.78
C VAL A 21 13.67 4.37 6.37
N LYS A 22 14.99 4.44 6.21
CA LYS A 22 15.62 4.28 4.89
C LYS A 22 15.28 2.93 4.27
N ARG A 23 15.41 1.84 5.02
CA ARG A 23 15.04 0.49 4.56
C ARG A 23 13.57 0.43 4.20
N PHE A 24 12.69 0.89 5.07
CA PHE A 24 11.24 0.94 4.84
C PHE A 24 10.86 1.67 3.54
N LEU A 25 11.51 2.81 3.23
CA LEU A 25 11.29 3.54 1.97
C LEU A 25 11.88 2.86 0.74
N GLN A 26 12.90 2.02 0.91
CA GLN A 26 13.61 1.34 -0.18
C GLN A 26 13.17 -0.11 -0.38
N THR A 27 12.35 -0.67 0.51
CA THR A 27 11.84 -2.05 0.38
C THR A 27 11.08 -2.15 -0.93
N ALA A 28 11.59 -3.00 -1.83
CA ALA A 28 10.89 -3.30 -3.06
C ALA A 28 9.53 -3.89 -2.68
N PRO A 29 8.45 -3.38 -3.25
CA PRO A 29 7.14 -3.86 -2.92
C PRO A 29 6.83 -5.21 -3.60
N HIS A 30 6.05 -6.05 -2.93
CA HIS A 30 5.92 -7.48 -3.26
C HIS A 30 4.68 -7.83 -4.09
N TYR A 31 3.99 -6.84 -4.68
CA TYR A 31 2.73 -7.06 -5.41
C TYR A 31 2.87 -7.92 -6.66
N ARG A 32 4.04 -7.95 -7.30
CA ARG A 32 4.24 -8.84 -8.47
C ARG A 32 4.20 -10.31 -8.06
N GLN A 33 4.95 -10.67 -7.02
CA GLN A 33 4.95 -12.04 -6.50
C GLN A 33 3.59 -12.43 -5.92
N TRP A 34 2.95 -11.50 -5.20
CA TRP A 34 1.60 -11.70 -4.71
C TRP A 34 0.59 -11.87 -5.87
N GLY A 35 0.60 -11.00 -6.88
CA GLY A 35 -0.37 -11.10 -7.97
C GLY A 35 -0.14 -12.34 -8.85
N LEU A 36 1.11 -12.80 -9.01
CA LEU A 36 1.41 -14.10 -9.62
C LEU A 36 0.84 -15.26 -8.80
N SER A 37 0.98 -15.23 -7.47
CA SER A 37 0.41 -16.28 -6.60
C SER A 37 -1.11 -16.26 -6.55
N HIS A 38 -1.75 -15.14 -6.94
CA HIS A 38 -3.20 -14.95 -6.96
C HIS A 38 -3.79 -14.92 -8.36
N GLN A 39 -3.04 -15.36 -9.38
CA GLN A 39 -3.49 -15.44 -10.78
C GLN A 39 -4.07 -14.12 -11.34
N VAL A 40 -3.55 -12.98 -10.86
CA VAL A 40 -3.90 -11.66 -11.39
C VAL A 40 -3.44 -11.59 -12.84
N SER A 41 -4.25 -11.00 -13.72
CA SER A 41 -3.93 -10.91 -15.14
C SER A 41 -2.58 -10.19 -15.33
N GLN A 42 -1.78 -10.63 -16.31
CA GLN A 42 -0.49 -10.00 -16.59
C GLN A 42 -0.63 -8.50 -16.91
N ARG A 43 -1.72 -8.11 -17.58
CA ARG A 43 -2.05 -6.70 -17.85
C ARG A 43 -2.24 -5.89 -16.55
N SER A 44 -2.97 -6.44 -15.58
CA SER A 44 -3.16 -5.82 -14.27
C SER A 44 -1.87 -5.79 -13.44
N LEU A 45 -1.00 -6.80 -13.60
CA LEU A 45 0.36 -6.83 -13.03
C LEU A 45 1.33 -5.83 -13.68
N ASP A 46 1.17 -5.54 -14.97
CA ASP A 46 1.98 -4.57 -15.70
C ASP A 46 1.56 -3.13 -15.33
N HIS A 47 0.27 -2.91 -15.12
CA HIS A 47 -0.26 -1.63 -14.58
C HIS A 47 0.21 -1.40 -13.13
N LEU A 48 0.46 -2.48 -12.39
CA LEU A 48 1.02 -2.46 -11.04
C LEU A 48 2.46 -1.96 -10.96
N ASN A 49 3.33 -2.41 -11.88
CA ASN A 49 4.70 -1.89 -11.97
C ASN A 49 4.74 -0.40 -12.32
N ALA A 50 3.71 0.11 -13.01
CA ALA A 50 3.55 1.54 -13.24
C ALA A 50 3.06 2.28 -11.97
N THR A 51 2.52 1.57 -10.98
CA THR A 51 1.97 2.09 -9.72
C THR A 51 2.88 1.82 -8.50
N ASP A 52 4.15 1.45 -8.66
CA ASP A 52 5.18 1.51 -7.61
C ASP A 52 5.18 2.81 -6.80
N LEU A 53 4.76 3.88 -7.47
CA LEU A 53 4.59 5.20 -6.91
C LEU A 53 3.53 5.25 -5.80
N PHE A 54 2.46 4.46 -5.85
CA PHE A 54 1.42 4.42 -4.82
C PHE A 54 2.00 4.04 -3.45
N GLU A 55 2.65 2.87 -3.37
CA GLU A 55 3.17 2.37 -2.10
C GLU A 55 4.32 3.25 -1.60
N PHE A 56 5.15 3.74 -2.52
CA PHE A 56 6.17 4.72 -2.20
C PHE A 56 5.59 6.01 -1.59
N TYR A 57 4.53 6.56 -2.17
CA TYR A 57 3.85 7.74 -1.62
C TYR A 57 3.14 7.44 -0.30
N LEU A 58 2.59 6.24 -0.13
CA LEU A 58 1.96 5.80 1.11
C LEU A 58 3.00 5.76 2.24
N ARG A 59 4.15 5.12 2.01
CA ARG A 59 5.24 5.07 2.99
C ARG A 59 5.81 6.46 3.29
N GLN A 60 5.93 7.33 2.30
CA GLN A 60 6.31 8.73 2.53
C GLN A 60 5.27 9.52 3.32
N TYR A 61 3.99 9.28 3.07
CA TYR A 61 2.90 9.86 3.84
C TYR A 61 3.03 9.46 5.31
N LEU A 62 3.22 8.17 5.61
CA LEU A 62 3.31 7.69 6.99
C LEU A 62 4.41 8.41 7.79
N ILE A 63 5.61 8.57 7.21
CA ILE A 63 6.76 9.17 7.90
C ILE A 63 6.77 10.71 7.98
N GLY A 64 5.63 11.39 7.77
CA GLY A 64 5.53 12.82 8.06
C GLY A 64 5.32 13.77 6.89
N ARG A 65 5.22 13.30 5.63
CA ARG A 65 4.89 14.21 4.52
C ARG A 65 3.37 14.42 4.41
N LEU A 66 2.89 15.61 4.75
CA LEU A 66 1.45 15.95 4.64
C LEU A 66 0.98 16.11 3.19
N LYS A 67 1.86 16.52 2.26
CA LYS A 67 1.53 16.69 0.84
C LYS A 67 1.44 15.38 0.04
N THR A 68 1.70 14.23 0.65
CA THR A 68 1.73 12.95 -0.07
C THR A 68 0.41 12.18 -0.01
N LEU A 69 -0.52 12.48 0.90
CA LEU A 69 -1.83 11.80 0.87
C LEU A 69 -2.59 12.10 -0.43
N GLN A 70 -2.54 13.35 -0.92
CA GLN A 70 -3.14 13.68 -2.23
C GLN A 70 -2.46 12.95 -3.38
N ALA A 71 -1.14 12.73 -3.31
CA ALA A 71 -0.43 11.93 -4.30
C ALA A 71 -0.89 10.47 -4.24
N VAL A 72 -0.98 9.87 -3.05
CA VAL A 72 -1.52 8.52 -2.85
C VAL A 72 -2.93 8.41 -3.44
N LEU A 73 -3.84 9.35 -3.11
CA LEU A 73 -5.20 9.36 -3.63
C LEU A 73 -5.27 9.52 -5.16
N ARG A 74 -4.37 10.32 -5.74
CA ARG A 74 -4.29 10.51 -7.20
C ARG A 74 -3.84 9.22 -7.90
N GLU A 75 -2.79 8.57 -7.41
CA GLU A 75 -2.33 7.30 -7.98
C GLU A 75 -3.40 6.21 -7.82
N THR A 76 -4.09 6.18 -6.68
CA THR A 76 -5.22 5.28 -6.46
C THR A 76 -6.35 5.50 -7.47
N ARG A 77 -6.76 6.75 -7.73
CA ARG A 77 -7.79 7.05 -8.74
C ARG A 77 -7.34 6.62 -10.13
N ALA A 78 -6.12 6.99 -10.52
CA ALA A 78 -5.57 6.63 -11.82
C ALA A 78 -5.55 5.11 -12.03
N PHE A 79 -5.32 4.34 -10.95
CA PHE A 79 -5.37 2.89 -11.02
C PHE A 79 -6.80 2.36 -11.14
N VAL A 80 -7.72 2.86 -10.30
CA VAL A 80 -9.14 2.48 -10.33
C VAL A 80 -9.76 2.76 -11.70
N ASP A 81 -9.44 3.90 -12.32
CA ASP A 81 -9.92 4.29 -13.65
C ASP A 81 -9.43 3.34 -14.76
N GLN A 82 -8.31 2.65 -14.55
CA GLN A 82 -7.73 1.71 -15.51
C GLN A 82 -8.21 0.27 -15.29
N ASP A 83 -8.27 -0.17 -14.03
CA ASP A 83 -8.68 -1.52 -13.62
C ASP A 83 -9.16 -1.52 -12.16
N ALA A 84 -10.45 -1.24 -11.96
CA ALA A 84 -11.05 -1.15 -10.63
C ALA A 84 -10.97 -2.47 -9.83
N ASN A 85 -11.06 -3.61 -10.51
CA ASN A 85 -10.99 -4.93 -9.87
C ASN A 85 -9.59 -5.20 -9.31
N ALA A 86 -8.56 -5.04 -10.14
CA ALA A 86 -7.19 -5.22 -9.67
C ALA A 86 -6.84 -4.19 -8.59
N ALA A 87 -7.25 -2.93 -8.79
CA ALA A 87 -7.01 -1.85 -7.84
C ALA A 87 -7.54 -2.19 -6.45
N HIS A 88 -8.76 -2.70 -6.34
CA HIS A 88 -9.35 -3.11 -5.07
C HIS A 88 -8.44 -4.09 -4.30
N PHE A 89 -8.06 -5.20 -4.92
CA PHE A 89 -7.29 -6.23 -4.23
C PHE A 89 -5.88 -5.77 -3.86
N LEU A 90 -5.25 -4.98 -4.74
CA LEU A 90 -3.86 -4.56 -4.58
C LEU A 90 -3.68 -3.43 -3.59
N ILE A 91 -4.63 -2.50 -3.54
CA ILE A 91 -4.66 -1.46 -2.51
C ILE A 91 -4.81 -2.13 -1.13
N ARG A 92 -5.72 -3.10 -0.99
CA ARG A 92 -5.89 -3.84 0.26
C ARG A 92 -4.65 -4.61 0.66
N TYR A 93 -4.05 -5.34 -0.28
CA TYR A 93 -2.80 -6.07 -0.04
C TYR A 93 -1.69 -5.13 0.45
N SER A 94 -1.49 -3.99 -0.23
CA SER A 94 -0.46 -3.02 0.10
C SER A 94 -0.67 -2.38 1.46
N LEU A 95 -1.93 -2.05 1.81
CA LEU A 95 -2.29 -1.49 3.11
C LEU A 95 -2.04 -2.51 4.23
N GLN A 96 -2.45 -3.77 4.03
CA GLN A 96 -2.21 -4.84 5.00
C GLN A 96 -0.72 -5.14 5.16
N GLY A 97 0.03 -5.23 4.06
CA GLY A 97 1.48 -5.43 4.07
C GLY A 97 2.20 -4.30 4.79
N THR A 98 1.81 -3.06 4.52
CA THR A 98 2.34 -1.88 5.23
C THR A 98 2.02 -1.95 6.72
N ARG A 99 0.78 -2.31 7.10
CA ARG A 99 0.38 -2.48 8.50
C ARG A 99 1.25 -3.51 9.22
N GLN A 100 1.47 -4.67 8.62
CA GLN A 100 2.31 -5.73 9.20
C GLN A 100 3.76 -5.27 9.34
N GLN A 101 4.30 -4.55 8.36
CA GLN A 101 5.64 -3.98 8.47
C GLN A 101 5.75 -2.98 9.63
N LEU A 102 4.77 -2.11 9.81
CA LEU A 102 4.77 -1.16 10.94
C LEU A 102 4.74 -1.90 12.28
N LEU A 103 3.94 -2.97 12.40
CA LEU A 103 3.88 -3.78 13.61
C LEU A 103 5.20 -4.50 13.90
N MET A 104 5.81 -5.11 12.88
CA MET A 104 7.12 -5.76 13.02
C MET A 104 8.24 -4.80 13.42
N LEU A 105 8.13 -3.53 13.01
CA LEU A 105 9.07 -2.47 13.36
C LEU A 105 8.70 -1.75 14.67
N GLU A 106 7.60 -2.15 15.32
CA GLU A 106 7.06 -1.52 16.54
C GLU A 106 6.72 -0.03 16.36
N TRP A 107 6.39 0.39 15.13
CA TRP A 107 6.05 1.77 14.79
C TRP A 107 4.57 2.05 14.98
N TYR A 108 4.08 1.79 16.19
CA TYR A 108 2.66 1.93 16.55
C TYR A 108 2.16 3.37 16.36
N GLU A 109 3.03 4.37 16.55
CA GLU A 109 2.72 5.78 16.35
C GLU A 109 2.25 6.11 14.91
N LEU A 110 2.57 5.26 13.93
CA LEU A 110 2.18 5.46 12.53
C LEU A 110 0.87 4.75 12.15
N LEU A 111 0.37 3.83 12.98
CA LEU A 111 -0.84 3.05 12.70
C LEU A 111 -2.10 3.92 12.55
N PRO A 112 -2.38 4.90 13.43
CA PRO A 112 -3.57 5.75 13.28
C PRO A 112 -3.59 6.49 11.93
N ARG A 113 -2.41 6.88 11.45
CA ARG A 113 -2.24 7.56 10.17
C ARG A 113 -2.47 6.62 8.99
N LEU A 114 -2.05 5.36 9.10
CA LEU A 114 -2.35 4.33 8.12
C LEU A 114 -3.85 4.05 8.03
N GLU A 115 -4.53 3.91 9.16
CA GLU A 115 -5.97 3.65 9.21
C GLU A 115 -6.78 4.80 8.60
N ALA A 116 -6.42 6.05 8.90
CA ALA A 116 -7.03 7.22 8.28
C ALA A 116 -6.82 7.28 6.76
N ALA A 117 -5.66 6.85 6.25
CA ALA A 117 -5.46 6.71 4.81
C ALA A 117 -6.28 5.57 4.23
N ARG A 118 -6.33 4.41 4.90
CA ARG A 118 -7.09 3.24 4.47
C ARG A 118 -8.55 3.58 4.19
N GLU A 119 -9.23 4.26 5.12
CA GLU A 119 -10.63 4.66 4.94
C GLU A 119 -10.87 5.43 3.65
N ARG A 120 -9.98 6.38 3.33
CA ARG A 120 -10.10 7.20 2.12
C ARG A 120 -9.75 6.44 0.85
N LEU A 121 -8.80 5.51 0.92
CA LEU A 121 -8.34 4.71 -0.22
C LEU A 121 -9.34 3.63 -0.59
N VAL A 122 -9.90 2.94 0.41
CA VAL A 122 -10.96 1.95 0.22
C VAL A 122 -12.21 2.62 -0.34
N GLY A 123 -12.55 3.83 0.11
CA GLY A 123 -13.66 4.61 -0.45
C GLY A 123 -13.50 4.97 -1.93
N LEU A 124 -12.26 4.98 -2.47
CA LEU A 124 -12.00 5.20 -3.90
C LEU A 124 -12.04 3.91 -4.73
N ALA A 125 -11.91 2.74 -4.10
CA ALA A 125 -11.92 1.44 -4.73
C ALA A 125 -12.94 0.52 -4.01
N PRO A 126 -14.25 0.81 -4.16
CA PRO A 126 -15.30 0.08 -3.43
C PRO A 126 -15.25 -1.42 -3.74
N GLU A 127 -15.74 -2.21 -2.79
CA GLU A 127 -15.81 -3.66 -2.91
C GLU A 127 -16.73 -4.04 -4.08
N LEU A 128 -16.17 -4.65 -5.12
CA LEU A 128 -16.91 -5.02 -6.33
C LEU A 128 -17.63 -6.36 -6.06
N ILE A 129 -18.97 -6.29 -5.99
CA ILE A 129 -19.84 -7.40 -5.56
C ILE A 129 -19.96 -8.49 -6.63
N ASP A 130 -19.81 -8.17 -7.90
CA ASP A 130 -19.92 -9.15 -8.98
C ASP A 130 -19.07 -8.71 -10.17
N GLN A 131 -17.94 -9.36 -10.39
CA GLN A 131 -17.33 -9.67 -11.69
C GLN A 131 -15.89 -10.17 -11.48
N LEU A 132 -15.70 -11.48 -11.68
CA LEU A 132 -14.40 -12.16 -11.73
C LEU A 132 -13.49 -11.81 -10.55
N ARG A 133 -13.83 -12.36 -9.38
CA ARG A 133 -12.82 -12.66 -8.36
C ARG A 133 -11.63 -13.31 -9.10
N PRO A 134 -10.40 -12.76 -9.09
CA PRO A 134 -9.26 -13.51 -9.61
C PRO A 134 -9.30 -14.87 -8.92
N SER A 135 -9.15 -15.96 -9.66
CA SER A 135 -9.42 -17.32 -9.19
C SER A 135 -8.66 -17.60 -7.88
N PHE A 136 -9.34 -17.35 -6.75
CA PHE A 136 -8.77 -17.52 -5.43
C PHE A 136 -8.68 -19.02 -5.19
N ILE A 137 -7.48 -19.49 -4.88
CA ILE A 137 -7.31 -20.84 -4.33
C ILE A 137 -8.15 -20.90 -3.03
N PRO A 138 -8.96 -21.95 -2.80
CA PRO A 138 -9.96 -22.02 -1.72
C PRO A 138 -9.47 -21.72 -0.30
N PHE A 139 -8.16 -21.76 -0.07
CA PHE A 139 -7.54 -21.63 1.25
C PHE A 139 -7.68 -20.23 1.90
N LEU A 140 -8.00 -19.18 1.13
CA LEU A 140 -8.21 -17.82 1.68
C LEU A 140 -9.68 -17.47 1.93
N ALA A 141 -10.63 -18.31 1.48
CA ALA A 141 -12.05 -18.11 1.78
C ALA A 141 -12.33 -18.21 3.29
N GLU A 142 -11.61 -19.10 3.98
CA GLU A 142 -11.69 -19.27 5.44
C GLU A 142 -11.18 -18.05 6.24
N SER A 143 -10.41 -17.15 5.61
CA SER A 143 -9.90 -15.93 6.25
C SER A 143 -10.76 -14.69 5.97
N TYR A 144 -11.82 -14.82 5.16
CA TYR A 144 -12.60 -13.71 4.63
C TYR A 144 -14.08 -13.73 5.05
N GLU A 145 -14.51 -14.72 5.83
CA GLU A 145 -15.83 -14.65 6.48
C GLU A 145 -15.72 -13.84 7.78
N PRO A 146 -16.46 -12.73 7.91
CA PRO A 146 -16.77 -12.19 9.23
C PRO A 146 -17.82 -13.11 9.88
N GLU A 147 -17.61 -13.46 11.15
CA GLU A 147 -18.75 -13.81 12.03
C GLU A 147 -19.71 -12.63 12.14
#